data_AF-A0A936H9Q3-F1
#
_entry.id   AF-A0A936H9Q3-F1
#
_cell.length_a   1.000
_cell.length_b   1.000
_cell.length_c   1.000
_cell.angle_alpha   90.00
_cell.angle_beta   90.00
_cell.angle_gamma   90.00
#
_symmetry.space_group_name_H-M   'P 1'
#
loop_
_entity.id
_entity.type
_entity.pdbx_description
1 polymer ?
#
loop_
_entity_poly.entity_id
_entity_poly.type
_entity_poly.pdbx_seq_one_letter_code
_entity_poly.pdbx_strand_id
1 'polypeptide(L)'
;MKNLDQLLQSIRSDLPRASKTAAAIDRGASLEEISELAEEEGLHKLATVLFEAEQEALRKGPQTGDDSAAATDDFVRTVREGLPDASQTAAAIDRGASWEEISELAEQEGLHHLASTLFEAEQAQLRKPA
;
A
#
# COMPACT_ATOMS: atom_id res chain seq x y z
N MET A 1 -12.34 6.55 -4.74
CA MET A 1 -12.36 8.03 -4.67
C MET A 1 -12.81 8.56 -6.02
N LYS A 2 -13.97 9.24 -6.11
CA LYS A 2 -14.55 9.72 -7.39
C LYS A 2 -14.34 11.22 -7.65
N ASN A 3 -13.64 11.93 -6.75
CA ASN A 3 -13.62 13.40 -6.75
C ASN A 3 -12.34 14.02 -7.30
N LEU A 4 -11.22 13.30 -7.39
CA LEU A 4 -9.94 13.89 -7.80
C LEU A 4 -9.90 14.16 -9.31
N ASP A 5 -10.28 13.19 -10.14
CA ASP A 5 -10.40 13.39 -11.60
C ASP A 5 -11.43 14.48 -11.94
N GLN A 6 -12.55 14.53 -11.22
CA GLN A 6 -13.58 15.56 -11.41
C GLN A 6 -13.08 16.95 -11.01
N LEU A 7 -12.29 17.03 -9.93
CA LEU A 7 -11.65 18.26 -9.49
C LEU A 7 -10.64 18.73 -10.55
N LEU A 8 -9.73 17.87 -10.99
CA LEU A 8 -8.74 18.15 -12.03
C LEU A 8 -9.40 18.61 -13.34
N GLN A 9 -10.50 17.97 -13.74
CA GLN A 9 -11.26 18.35 -14.93
C GLN A 9 -11.94 19.72 -14.80
N SER A 10 -12.42 20.06 -13.61
CA SER A 10 -13.02 21.38 -13.33
C SER A 10 -11.96 22.47 -13.39
N ILE A 11 -10.82 22.26 -12.74
CA ILE A 11 -9.66 23.17 -12.76
C ILE A 11 -9.15 23.35 -14.20
N ARG A 12 -9.03 22.26 -14.94
CA ARG A 12 -8.59 22.30 -16.33
C ARG A 12 -9.47 23.18 -17.21
N SER A 13 -10.77 23.20 -16.93
CA SER A 13 -11.75 24.03 -17.65
C SER A 13 -11.63 25.52 -17.31
N ASP A 14 -11.17 25.85 -16.09
CA ASP A 14 -10.95 27.21 -15.61
C ASP A 14 -9.56 27.78 -15.96
N LEU A 15 -8.61 26.93 -16.38
CA LEU A 15 -7.26 27.35 -16.74
C LEU A 15 -7.10 27.75 -18.23
N PRO A 16 -6.33 28.80 -18.53
CA PRO A 16 -6.03 29.19 -19.90
C PRO A 16 -5.22 28.11 -20.61
N ARG A 17 -5.37 27.98 -21.93
CA ARG A 17 -4.65 26.97 -22.73
C ARG A 17 -3.12 27.11 -22.72
N ALA A 18 -2.61 28.28 -22.34
CA ALA A 18 -1.18 28.54 -22.21
C ALA A 18 -0.60 28.17 -20.83
N SER A 19 -1.45 27.78 -19.86
CA SER A 19 -1.01 27.39 -18.52
C SER A 19 -0.24 26.07 -18.58
N LYS A 20 0.90 26.05 -17.89
CA LYS A 20 1.70 24.84 -17.69
C LYS A 20 0.95 23.82 -16.85
N THR A 21 0.23 24.26 -15.82
CA THR A 21 -0.63 23.40 -14.99
C THR A 21 -1.72 22.74 -15.83
N ALA A 22 -2.34 23.48 -16.76
CA ALA A 22 -3.34 22.91 -17.68
C ALA A 22 -2.74 21.82 -18.59
N ALA A 23 -1.54 22.06 -19.13
CA ALA A 23 -0.84 21.08 -19.95
C ALA A 23 -0.43 19.83 -19.15
N ALA A 24 -0.06 19.99 -17.87
CA ALA A 24 0.24 18.89 -16.98
C ALA A 24 -0.98 18.02 -16.67
N ILE A 25 -2.15 18.63 -16.48
CA ILE A 25 -3.41 17.90 -16.31
C ILE A 25 -3.77 17.15 -17.60
N ASP A 26 -3.65 17.78 -18.77
CA ASP A 26 -4.00 17.17 -20.07
C ASP A 26 -3.18 15.91 -20.39
N ARG A 27 -1.92 15.84 -19.94
CA ARG A 27 -1.06 14.67 -20.13
C ARG A 27 -1.16 13.63 -19.03
N GLY A 28 -1.99 13.87 -18.01
CA GLY A 28 -2.11 12.97 -16.85
C GLY A 28 -0.84 12.91 -16.00
N ALA A 29 -0.21 14.06 -15.72
CA ALA A 29 0.96 14.16 -14.85
C ALA A 29 0.65 13.73 -13.40
N SER A 30 1.70 13.48 -12.60
CA SER A 30 1.53 13.17 -11.18
C SER A 30 0.97 14.35 -10.39
N LEU A 31 0.33 14.10 -9.25
CA LEU A 31 -0.17 15.16 -8.37
C LEU A 31 0.95 16.10 -7.91
N GLU A 32 2.13 15.53 -7.61
CA GLU A 32 3.35 16.26 -7.30
C GLU A 32 3.68 17.29 -8.38
N GLU A 33 3.77 16.85 -9.63
CA GLU A 33 4.18 17.67 -10.76
C GLU A 33 3.10 18.73 -11.11
N ILE A 34 1.82 18.38 -11.01
CA ILE A 34 0.73 19.34 -11.20
C ILE A 34 0.75 20.39 -10.07
N SER A 35 1.04 19.98 -8.83
CA SER A 35 1.09 20.88 -7.67
C SER A 35 2.25 21.87 -7.75
N GLU A 36 3.42 21.42 -8.21
CA GLU A 36 4.62 22.25 -8.40
C GLU A 36 4.37 23.31 -9.48
N LEU A 37 3.81 22.90 -10.62
CA LEU A 37 3.46 23.84 -11.69
C LEU A 37 2.36 24.81 -11.28
N ALA A 38 1.38 24.36 -10.47
CA ALA A 38 0.37 25.24 -9.91
C ALA A 38 0.99 26.30 -8.98
N GLU A 39 1.97 25.93 -8.17
CA GLU A 39 2.71 26.87 -7.32
C GLU A 39 3.53 27.87 -8.16
N GLU A 40 4.22 27.42 -9.21
CA GLU A 40 4.94 28.28 -10.16
C GLU A 40 4.05 29.33 -10.83
N GLU A 41 2.80 28.95 -11.17
CA GLU A 41 1.82 29.83 -11.82
C GLU A 41 1.01 30.68 -10.82
N GLY A 42 1.31 30.60 -9.50
CA GLY A 42 0.64 31.39 -8.46
C GLY A 42 -0.74 30.86 -8.05
N LEU A 43 -1.06 29.62 -8.43
CA LEU A 43 -2.31 28.93 -8.11
C LEU A 43 -2.22 28.27 -6.73
N HIS A 44 -1.84 29.03 -5.69
CA HIS A 44 -1.53 28.49 -4.36
C HIS A 44 -2.63 27.61 -3.76
N LYS A 45 -3.90 28.00 -3.92
CA LYS A 45 -5.04 27.21 -3.44
C LYS A 45 -5.10 25.83 -4.09
N LEU A 46 -4.77 25.76 -5.38
CA LEU A 46 -4.73 24.52 -6.12
C LEU A 46 -3.53 23.67 -5.67
N ALA A 47 -2.35 24.28 -5.59
CA ALA A 47 -1.13 23.61 -5.11
C ALA A 47 -1.36 22.99 -3.72
N THR A 48 -1.96 23.72 -2.79
CA THR A 48 -2.30 23.20 -1.44
C THR A 48 -3.24 21.99 -1.51
N VAL A 49 -4.34 22.07 -2.28
CA VAL A 49 -5.30 20.95 -2.37
C VAL A 49 -4.69 19.72 -3.03
N LEU A 50 -3.85 19.90 -4.06
CA LEU A 50 -3.16 18.79 -4.73
C LEU A 50 -2.11 18.15 -3.83
N PHE A 51 -1.35 18.96 -3.10
CA PHE A 51 -0.39 18.49 -2.12
C PHE A 51 -1.09 17.72 -0.98
N GLU A 52 -2.20 18.21 -0.46
CA GLU A 52 -2.99 17.49 0.54
C GLU A 52 -3.53 16.15 -0.01
N ALA A 53 -3.98 16.13 -1.27
CA ALA A 53 -4.44 14.91 -1.93
C ALA A 53 -3.31 13.91 -2.17
N GLU A 54 -2.11 14.38 -2.55
CA GLU A 54 -0.90 13.57 -2.67
C GLU A 54 -0.52 12.97 -1.32
N GLN A 55 -0.44 13.80 -0.28
CA GLN A 55 -0.11 13.35 1.08
C GLN A 55 -1.16 12.37 1.62
N GLU A 56 -2.44 12.55 1.28
CA GLU A 56 -3.49 11.59 1.62
C GLU A 56 -3.33 10.28 0.84
N ALA A 57 -2.97 10.32 -0.45
CA ALA A 57 -2.69 9.13 -1.24
C ALA A 57 -1.45 8.38 -0.72
N LEU A 58 -0.39 9.10 -0.34
CA LEU A 58 0.80 8.52 0.29
C LEU A 58 0.50 7.95 1.67
N ARG A 59 -0.35 8.62 2.48
CA ARG A 59 -0.77 8.13 3.80
C ARG A 59 -1.72 6.94 3.71
N LYS A 60 -2.58 6.90 2.69
CA LYS A 60 -3.39 5.72 2.37
C LYS A 60 -2.54 4.57 1.82
N GLY A 61 -1.31 4.86 1.38
CA GLY A 61 -0.45 3.93 0.68
C GLY A 61 -1.14 3.36 -0.56
N PRO A 62 -0.46 2.52 -1.36
CA PRO A 62 -1.21 1.48 -2.05
C PRO A 62 -2.06 0.80 -0.98
N GLN A 63 -3.37 0.61 -1.24
CA GLN A 63 -4.21 -0.24 -0.39
C GLN A 63 -3.68 -1.68 -0.49
N THR A 64 -2.54 -1.98 0.14
CA THR A 64 -2.06 -3.31 0.49
C THR A 64 -2.84 -3.82 1.71
N GLY A 65 -4.16 -3.56 1.71
CA GLY A 65 -5.12 -4.32 2.48
C GLY A 65 -5.07 -5.79 2.05
N ASP A 66 -5.00 -6.00 0.73
CA ASP A 66 -5.05 -7.30 0.07
C ASP A 66 -3.65 -7.92 -0.13
N ASP A 67 -2.67 -7.14 -0.59
CA ASP A 67 -1.31 -7.63 -0.86
C ASP A 67 -0.52 -8.04 0.38
N SER A 68 -0.77 -7.43 1.55
CA SER A 68 0.03 -7.78 2.74
C SER A 68 -0.23 -9.20 3.20
N ALA A 69 -1.46 -9.70 3.06
CA ALA A 69 -1.77 -11.09 3.39
C ALA A 69 -1.23 -12.04 2.34
N ALA A 70 -1.41 -11.70 1.06
CA ALA A 70 -0.83 -12.47 -0.05
C ALA A 70 0.70 -12.57 0.05
N ALA A 71 1.39 -11.46 0.38
CA ALA A 71 2.84 -11.43 0.56
C ALA A 71 3.28 -12.26 1.77
N THR A 72 2.51 -12.26 2.86
CA THR A 72 2.77 -13.15 4.01
C THR A 72 2.57 -14.61 3.62
N ASP A 73 1.53 -14.95 2.86
CA ASP A 73 1.30 -16.32 2.37
C ASP A 73 2.40 -16.79 1.40
N ASP A 74 2.86 -15.94 0.48
CA ASP A 74 4.00 -16.25 -0.39
C ASP A 74 5.30 -16.44 0.41
N PHE A 75 5.52 -15.62 1.44
CA PHE A 75 6.64 -15.81 2.37
C PHE A 75 6.55 -17.15 3.10
N VAL A 76 5.38 -17.53 3.61
CA VAL A 76 5.16 -18.82 4.29
C VAL A 76 5.45 -19.99 3.35
N ARG A 77 5.00 -19.92 2.09
CA ARG A 77 5.30 -20.94 1.08
C ARG A 77 6.79 -21.05 0.80
N THR A 78 7.49 -19.91 0.71
CA THR A 78 8.95 -19.87 0.52
C THR A 78 9.68 -20.52 1.71
N VAL A 79 9.26 -20.23 2.94
CA VAL A 79 9.85 -20.86 4.13
C VAL A 79 9.61 -22.36 4.14
N ARG A 80 8.41 -22.82 3.74
CA ARG A 80 8.08 -24.25 3.65
C ARG A 80 9.04 -25.04 2.74
N GLU A 81 9.51 -24.46 1.64
CA GLU A 81 10.49 -25.08 0.73
C GLU A 81 11.86 -25.35 1.40
N GLY A 82 12.20 -24.58 2.44
CA GLY A 82 13.42 -24.72 3.22
C GLY A 82 13.30 -25.59 4.47
N LEU A 83 12.09 -26.02 4.84
CA LEU A 83 11.85 -26.81 6.05
C LEU A 83 11.92 -28.33 5.77
N PRO A 84 12.50 -29.12 6.70
CA PRO A 84 12.48 -30.56 6.59
C PRO A 84 11.06 -31.11 6.75
N ASP A 85 10.72 -32.21 6.08
CA ASP A 85 9.37 -32.80 6.14
C ASP A 85 8.97 -33.32 7.53
N ALA A 86 9.93 -33.50 8.43
CA ALA A 86 9.69 -33.87 9.82
C ALA A 86 9.31 -32.66 10.71
N SER A 87 9.40 -31.42 10.20
CA SER A 87 9.05 -30.20 10.94
C SER A 87 7.54 -30.12 11.15
N GLN A 88 7.16 -29.80 12.39
CA GLN A 88 5.76 -29.55 12.74
C GLN A 88 5.25 -28.26 12.07
N THR A 89 6.11 -27.25 11.95
CA THR A 89 5.83 -26.02 11.22
C THR A 89 5.56 -26.31 9.74
N ALA A 90 6.37 -27.17 9.11
CA ALA A 90 6.16 -27.59 7.72
C ALA A 90 4.79 -28.28 7.53
N ALA A 91 4.44 -29.22 8.41
CA ALA A 91 3.15 -29.89 8.38
C ALA A 91 1.97 -28.94 8.63
N ALA A 92 2.15 -27.92 9.47
CA ALA A 92 1.14 -26.89 9.72
C ALA A 92 0.90 -26.00 8.48
N ILE A 93 1.97 -25.64 7.78
CA ILE A 93 1.86 -24.90 6.51
C ILE A 93 1.14 -25.75 5.46
N ASP A 94 1.51 -27.02 5.30
CA ASP A 94 0.94 -27.90 4.28
C ASP A 94 -0.58 -28.13 4.43
N ARG A 95 -1.09 -28.10 5.66
CA ARG A 95 -2.54 -28.20 5.94
C ARG A 95 -3.28 -26.87 5.91
N GLY A 96 -2.58 -25.75 5.67
CA GLY A 96 -3.18 -24.41 5.68
C GLY A 96 -3.65 -23.97 7.06
N ALA A 97 -2.84 -24.20 8.10
CA ALA A 97 -3.11 -23.72 9.46
C ALA A 97 -3.18 -22.19 9.54
N SER A 98 -3.75 -21.66 10.63
CA SER A 98 -3.75 -20.21 10.87
C SER A 98 -2.32 -19.70 11.11
N TRP A 99 -2.09 -18.42 10.84
CA TRP A 99 -0.80 -17.78 11.11
C TRP A 99 -0.42 -17.85 12.59
N GLU A 100 -1.38 -17.73 13.51
CA GLU A 100 -1.20 -17.94 14.94
C GLU A 100 -0.57 -19.31 15.22
N GLU A 101 -1.19 -20.37 14.69
CA GLU A 101 -0.76 -21.75 14.92
C GLU A 101 0.60 -22.05 14.27
N ILE A 102 0.83 -21.56 13.04
CA ILE A 102 2.12 -21.69 12.37
C ILE A 102 3.20 -20.93 13.16
N SER A 103 2.88 -19.74 13.69
CA SER A 103 3.83 -18.93 14.46
C SER A 103 4.22 -19.60 15.77
N GLU A 104 3.28 -20.25 16.46
CA GLU A 104 3.55 -20.96 17.71
C GLU A 104 4.48 -22.16 17.48
N LEU A 105 4.20 -22.96 16.44
CA LEU A 105 5.04 -24.10 16.07
C LEU A 105 6.42 -23.65 15.58
N ALA A 106 6.48 -22.56 14.80
CA ALA A 106 7.71 -21.95 14.36
C ALA A 106 8.59 -21.52 15.54
N GLU A 107 8.01 -20.90 16.57
CA GLU A 107 8.73 -20.51 17.78
C GLU A 107 9.25 -21.73 18.55
N GLN A 108 8.45 -22.79 18.68
CA GLN A 108 8.86 -24.04 19.33
C GLN A 108 10.03 -24.74 18.61
N GLU A 109 10.09 -24.63 17.29
CA GLU A 109 11.17 -25.20 16.46
C GLU A 109 12.36 -24.24 16.23
N GLY A 110 12.33 -23.03 16.83
CA GLY A 110 13.41 -22.04 16.75
C GLY A 110 13.42 -21.20 15.47
N LEU A 111 12.34 -21.23 14.69
CA LEU A 111 12.13 -20.44 13.48
C LEU A 111 11.62 -19.02 13.83
N HIS A 112 12.34 -18.33 14.71
CA HIS A 112 11.91 -17.05 15.30
C HIS A 112 11.55 -15.98 14.26
N HIS A 113 12.24 -15.96 13.12
CA HIS A 113 11.94 -15.01 12.05
C HIS A 113 10.57 -15.25 11.41
N LEU A 114 10.20 -16.52 11.20
CA LEU A 114 8.87 -16.89 10.72
C LEU A 114 7.81 -16.55 11.78
N ALA A 115 8.05 -16.92 13.03
CA ALA A 115 7.13 -16.65 14.14
C ALA A 115 6.83 -15.15 14.31
N SER A 116 7.88 -14.30 14.36
CA SER A 116 7.73 -12.84 14.47
C SER A 116 6.97 -12.26 13.28
N THR A 117 7.33 -12.67 12.06
CA THR A 117 6.70 -12.15 10.84
C THR A 117 5.20 -12.45 10.81
N LEU A 118 4.81 -13.67 11.17
CA LEU A 118 3.39 -14.08 11.21
C LEU A 118 2.61 -13.35 12.29
N PHE A 119 3.19 -13.23 13.49
CA PHE A 119 2.57 -12.51 14.60
C PHE A 119 2.37 -11.02 14.30
N GLU A 120 3.34 -10.38 13.65
CA GLU A 120 3.23 -8.98 13.22
C GLU A 120 2.18 -8.80 12.13
N ALA A 121 2.13 -9.72 11.16
CA ALA A 121 1.14 -9.70 10.09
C ALA A 121 -0.30 -9.88 10.63
N GLU A 122 -0.50 -10.77 11.60
CA GLU A 122 -1.79 -10.96 12.28
C GLU A 122 -2.23 -9.70 13.04
N GLN A 123 -1.33 -9.09 13.83
CA GLN A 123 -1.63 -7.83 14.50
C GLN A 123 -1.94 -6.69 13.52
N ALA A 124 -1.25 -6.66 12.37
CA ALA A 124 -1.52 -5.68 11.33
C ALA A 124 -2.92 -5.86 10.72
N GLN A 125 -3.38 -7.10 10.53
CA GLN A 125 -4.76 -7.37 10.10
C GLN A 125 -5.78 -6.89 11.13
N LEU A 126 -5.55 -7.16 12.42
CA LEU A 126 -6.46 -6.74 13.50
C LEU A 126 -6.56 -5.21 13.67
N ARG A 127 -5.52 -4.47 13.30
CA ARG A 127 -5.49 -2.99 13.36
C ARG A 127 -6.15 -2.32 12.16
N LYS A 128 -6.40 -3.03 11.05
CA LYS A 128 -7.10 -2.46 9.89
C LYS A 128 -8.60 -2.36 10.25
N PRO A 129 -9.20 -1.14 10.30
CA PRO A 129 -10.63 -1.02 10.50
C PRO A 129 -11.37 -1.63 9.30
N ALA A 130 -12.41 -2.43 9.58
CA ALA A 130 -13.28 -3.07 8.60
C ALA A 130 -14.03 -2.07 7.70
#